data_AF-A0A3B1AL05-F1
#
_entry.id   AF-A0A3B1AL05-F1
#
_cell.length_a   1.000
_cell.length_b   1.000
_cell.length_c   1.000
_cell.angle_alpha   90.00
_cell.angle_beta   90.00
_cell.angle_gamma   90.00
#
_symmetry.space_group_name_H-M   'P 1'
#
loop_
_entity.id
_entity.type
_entity.pdbx_description
1 polymer ?
#
loop_
_entity_poly.entity_id
_entity_poly.type
_entity_poly.pdbx_seq_one_letter_code
_entity_poly.pdbx_strand_id
1 'polypeptide(L)'
;MFDKIKFGFALTLVIAGITAYYMVEEQVPSVFYRVLGLLVVMAVAIGIAVTTELGGQAVAFSRAAAMEMRKTVWPTRSETLQTSLIVVVGVTILGFIIFLIDSVLKWAVTSLI
;
A
#
# COMPACT_ATOMS: atom_id res chain seq x y z
N MET A 1 -9.20 14.13 -27.22
CA MET A 1 -9.61 12.85 -27.87
C MET A 1 -8.40 11.96 -28.18
N PHE A 2 -7.32 12.54 -28.73
CA PHE A 2 -6.09 11.81 -29.05
C PHE A 2 -5.40 11.13 -27.83
N ASP A 3 -5.47 11.74 -26.64
CA ASP A 3 -4.90 11.12 -25.42
C ASP A 3 -5.64 9.87 -24.96
N LYS A 4 -6.97 9.82 -25.14
CA LYS A 4 -7.76 8.61 -24.84
C LYS A 4 -7.36 7.45 -25.76
N ILE A 5 -7.01 7.75 -27.02
CA ILE A 5 -6.55 6.77 -28.00
C ILE A 5 -5.14 6.27 -27.62
N LYS A 6 -4.22 7.16 -27.27
CA LYS A 6 -2.87 6.79 -26.80
C LYS A 6 -2.92 5.92 -25.54
N PHE A 7 -3.79 6.28 -24.59
CA PHE A 7 -3.99 5.50 -23.38
C PHE A 7 -4.59 4.12 -23.66
N GLY A 8 -5.62 4.06 -24.51
CA GLY A 8 -6.19 2.79 -24.99
C GLY A 8 -5.16 1.91 -25.67
N PHE A 9 -4.31 2.50 -26.52
CA PHE A 9 -3.21 1.78 -27.18
C PHE A 9 -2.17 1.26 -26.18
N ALA A 10 -1.79 2.06 -25.18
CA ALA A 10 -0.89 1.61 -24.12
C ALA A 10 -1.48 0.43 -23.34
N LEU A 11 -2.79 0.46 -23.04
CA LEU A 11 -3.48 -0.65 -22.37
C LEU A 11 -3.48 -1.93 -23.23
N THR A 12 -3.77 -1.81 -24.52
CA THR A 12 -3.71 -2.95 -25.45
C THR A 12 -2.28 -3.51 -25.55
N LEU A 13 -1.27 -2.66 -25.52
CA LEU A 13 0.14 -3.06 -25.58
C LEU A 13 0.56 -3.86 -24.34
N VAL A 14 0.07 -3.48 -23.14
CA VAL A 14 0.27 -4.27 -21.92
C VAL A 14 -0.40 -5.64 -22.02
N ILE A 15 -1.66 -5.68 -22.45
CA ILE A 15 -2.39 -6.95 -22.62
C ILE A 15 -1.68 -7.85 -23.62
N ALA A 16 -1.25 -7.30 -24.77
CA ALA A 16 -0.49 -8.03 -25.76
C ALA A 16 0.86 -8.55 -25.23
N GLY A 17 1.56 -7.74 -24.42
CA GLY A 17 2.81 -8.14 -23.76
C GLY A 17 2.64 -9.29 -22.78
N ILE A 18 1.56 -9.28 -21.99
CA ILE A 18 1.23 -10.37 -21.07
C ILE A 18 0.85 -11.64 -21.84
N THR A 19 0.00 -11.53 -22.86
CA THR A 19 -0.36 -12.67 -23.72
C THR A 19 0.87 -13.26 -24.41
N ALA A 20 1.76 -12.41 -24.95
CA ALA A 20 3.01 -12.84 -25.56
C ALA A 20 3.93 -13.55 -24.54
N TYR A 21 3.97 -13.08 -23.29
CA TYR A 21 4.73 -13.75 -22.24
C TYR A 21 4.28 -15.20 -22.02
N TYR A 22 2.96 -15.46 -22.03
CA TYR A 22 2.41 -16.81 -21.88
C TYR A 22 2.53 -17.67 -23.15
N MET A 23 2.37 -17.09 -24.34
CA MET A 23 2.47 -17.86 -25.61
C MET A 23 3.91 -18.31 -25.92
N VAL A 24 4.91 -17.54 -25.50
CA VAL A 24 6.34 -17.84 -25.75
C VAL A 24 6.91 -18.88 -24.77
N GLU A 25 6.07 -19.41 -23.86
CA GLU A 25 6.43 -20.43 -22.88
C GLU A 25 7.01 -21.71 -23.50
N GLU A 26 6.46 -22.14 -24.63
CA GLU A 26 6.92 -23.34 -25.33
C GLU A 26 8.23 -23.13 -26.10
N GLN A 27 8.53 -21.90 -26.55
CA GLN A 27 9.68 -21.63 -27.42
C GLN A 27 10.92 -21.11 -26.67
N VAL A 28 10.76 -20.50 -25.48
CA VAL A 28 11.87 -19.96 -24.68
C VAL A 28 11.80 -20.52 -23.25
N PRO A 29 12.50 -21.64 -22.97
CA PRO A 29 12.46 -22.30 -21.65
C PRO A 29 13.08 -21.46 -20.53
N SER A 30 13.93 -20.49 -20.89
CA SER A 30 14.63 -19.64 -19.92
C SER A 30 13.75 -18.48 -19.46
N VAL A 31 13.34 -18.56 -18.19
CA VAL A 31 12.50 -17.56 -17.52
C VAL A 31 13.09 -16.14 -17.61
N PHE A 32 14.42 -16.02 -17.55
CA PHE A 32 15.12 -14.74 -17.58
C PHE A 32 14.81 -13.92 -18.84
N TYR A 33 14.86 -14.53 -20.02
CA TYR A 33 14.63 -13.80 -21.29
C TYR A 33 13.16 -13.43 -21.49
N ARG A 34 12.21 -14.26 -21.02
CA ARG A 34 10.78 -13.95 -21.05
C ARG A 34 10.45 -12.75 -20.16
N VAL A 35 10.99 -12.73 -18.93
CA VAL A 35 10.80 -11.61 -18.01
C VAL A 35 11.43 -10.34 -18.56
N LEU A 36 12.63 -10.42 -19.16
CA LEU A 36 13.28 -9.26 -19.75
C LEU A 36 12.48 -8.70 -20.94
N GLY A 37 11.94 -9.55 -21.80
CA GLY A 37 11.03 -9.13 -22.88
C GLY A 37 9.77 -8.44 -22.35
N LEU A 38 9.13 -9.00 -21.32
CA LEU A 38 7.96 -8.39 -20.68
C LEU A 38 8.30 -7.03 -20.07
N LEU A 39 9.45 -6.90 -19.40
CA LEU A 39 9.92 -5.65 -18.82
C LEU A 39 10.12 -4.56 -19.89
N VAL A 40 10.67 -4.92 -21.06
CA VAL A 40 10.82 -3.99 -22.18
C VAL A 40 9.46 -3.51 -22.69
N VAL A 41 8.52 -4.43 -22.92
CA VAL A 41 7.16 -4.07 -23.38
C VAL A 41 6.45 -3.20 -22.35
N MET A 42 6.57 -3.52 -21.07
CA MET A 42 6.03 -2.73 -19.97
C MET A 42 6.67 -1.33 -19.90
N ALA A 43 7.99 -1.22 -20.07
CA ALA A 43 8.67 0.07 -20.08
C ALA A 43 8.17 0.96 -21.22
N VAL A 44 7.97 0.39 -22.41
CA VAL A 44 7.41 1.11 -23.58
C VAL A 44 5.97 1.54 -23.31
N ALA A 45 5.13 0.65 -22.75
CA ALA A 45 3.75 0.98 -22.41
C ALA A 45 3.66 2.11 -21.37
N ILE A 46 4.49 2.06 -20.33
CA ILE A 46 4.58 3.11 -19.30
C ILE A 46 5.06 4.42 -19.93
N GLY A 47 6.07 4.38 -20.81
CA GLY A 47 6.56 5.54 -21.53
C GLY A 47 5.44 6.23 -22.32
N ILE A 48 4.65 5.45 -23.06
CA ILE A 48 3.49 5.97 -23.80
C ILE A 48 2.43 6.52 -22.83
N ALA A 49 2.13 5.81 -21.74
CA ALA A 49 1.13 6.22 -20.76
C ALA A 49 1.49 7.55 -20.08
N VAL A 50 2.76 7.78 -19.73
CA VAL A 50 3.23 9.04 -19.10
C VAL A 50 3.14 10.23 -20.06
N THR A 51 3.26 10.02 -21.38
CA THR A 51 3.07 11.10 -22.37
C THR A 51 1.61 11.51 -22.56
N THR A 52 0.65 10.78 -21.97
CA THR A 52 -0.75 11.17 -21.97
C THR A 52 -1.04 12.22 -20.90
N GLU A 53 -2.06 13.04 -21.12
CA GLU A 53 -2.50 14.06 -20.16
C GLU A 53 -2.76 13.50 -18.75
N LEU A 54 -3.42 12.34 -18.65
CA LEU A 54 -3.70 11.65 -17.39
C LEU A 54 -2.40 11.14 -16.71
N GLY A 55 -1.47 10.59 -17.50
CA GLY A 55 -0.18 10.11 -16.99
C GLY A 55 0.70 11.24 -16.47
N GLY A 56 0.77 12.36 -17.20
CA GLY A 56 1.47 13.57 -16.77
C GLY A 56 0.91 14.14 -15.47
N GLN A 57 -0.42 14.19 -15.33
CA GLN A 57 -1.09 14.62 -14.09
C GLN A 57 -0.77 13.68 -12.91
N ALA A 58 -0.77 12.36 -13.13
CA ALA A 58 -0.43 11.39 -12.08
C ALA A 58 1.03 11.54 -11.61
N VAL A 59 1.97 11.77 -12.53
CA VAL A 59 3.38 12.04 -12.20
C VAL A 59 3.53 13.36 -11.44
N ALA A 60 2.86 14.41 -11.89
CA ALA A 60 2.86 15.72 -11.21
C ALA A 60 2.28 15.61 -9.79
N PHE A 61 1.16 14.90 -9.64
CA PHE A 61 0.54 14.62 -8.34
C PHE A 61 1.48 13.84 -7.42
N SER A 62 2.16 12.82 -7.93
CA SER A 62 3.11 12.00 -7.16
C SER A 62 4.29 12.84 -6.65
N ARG A 63 4.80 13.76 -7.48
CA ARG A 63 5.85 14.71 -7.09
C ARG A 63 5.34 15.70 -6.04
N ALA A 64 4.12 16.22 -6.20
CA ALA A 64 3.50 17.11 -5.22
C ALA A 64 3.27 16.40 -3.87
N ALA A 65 2.78 15.16 -3.88
CA ALA A 65 2.61 14.34 -2.68
C ALA A 65 3.95 14.10 -1.97
N ALA A 66 5.02 13.78 -2.70
CA ALA A 66 6.34 13.63 -2.12
C ALA A 66 6.88 14.93 -1.50
N MET A 67 6.60 16.09 -2.11
CA MET A 67 6.94 17.39 -1.55
C MET A 67 6.15 17.68 -0.27
N GLU A 68 4.88 17.29 -0.21
CA GLU A 68 4.05 17.46 0.98
C GLU A 68 4.47 16.52 2.12
N MET A 69 4.81 15.26 1.80
CA MET A 69 5.37 14.30 2.77
C MET A 69 6.65 14.80 3.42
N ARG A 70 7.45 15.62 2.74
CA ARG A 70 8.64 16.26 3.30
C ARG A 70 8.32 17.41 4.24
N LYS A 71 7.15 18.03 4.12
CA LYS A 71 6.65 19.05 5.05
C LYS A 71 6.05 18.43 6.31
N THR A 72 5.66 17.15 6.24
CA THR A 72 5.24 16.41 7.43
C THR A 72 6.43 16.24 8.35
N VAL A 73 6.46 17.04 9.41
CA VAL A 73 7.40 16.86 10.52
C VAL A 73 7.01 15.53 11.17
N TRP A 74 7.80 14.48 10.89
CA TRP A 74 7.57 13.20 11.53
C TRP A 74 7.79 13.36 13.03
N PRO A 75 6.87 12.82 13.86
CA PRO A 75 6.92 12.99 15.30
C PRO A 75 8.24 12.46 15.84
N THR A 76 8.78 13.19 16.82
CA THR A 76 10.01 12.76 17.49
C THR A 76 9.74 11.50 18.32
N ARG A 77 10.78 10.68 18.58
CA ARG A 77 10.61 9.46 19.40
C ARG A 77 9.98 9.75 20.77
N SER A 78 10.22 10.93 21.33
CA SER A 78 9.62 11.40 22.58
C SER A 78 8.10 11.58 22.48
N GLU A 79 7.57 12.18 21.41
CA GLU A 79 6.13 12.42 21.24
C GLU A 79 5.36 11.12 21.01
N THR A 80 5.95 10.21 20.22
CA THR A 80 5.38 8.87 19.98
C THR A 80 5.32 8.06 21.27
N LEU A 81 6.40 8.08 22.07
CA LEU A 81 6.44 7.37 23.35
C LEU A 81 5.49 8.00 24.38
N GLN A 82 5.40 9.34 24.44
CA GLN A 82 4.48 10.02 25.36
C GLN A 82 3.04 9.63 25.08
N THR A 83 2.63 9.68 23.81
CA THR A 83 1.26 9.32 23.41
C THR A 83 0.97 7.84 23.66
N SER A 84 1.91 6.95 23.33
CA SER A 84 1.78 5.51 23.60
C SER A 84 1.69 5.22 25.10
N LEU A 85 2.51 5.88 25.93
CA LEU A 85 2.51 5.69 27.37
C LEU A 85 1.19 6.14 28.00
N ILE A 86 0.62 7.27 27.54
CA ILE A 86 -0.69 7.75 27.99
C ILE A 86 -1.76 6.68 27.72
N VAL A 87 -1.77 6.08 26.52
CA VAL A 87 -2.71 5.01 26.17
C VAL A 87 -2.49 3.77 27.03
N VAL A 88 -1.23 3.33 27.20
CA VAL A 88 -0.89 2.16 28.03
C VAL A 88 -1.38 2.36 29.46
N VAL A 89 -1.11 3.50 30.08
CA VAL A 89 -1.57 3.84 31.43
C VAL A 89 -3.09 3.84 31.50
N GLY A 90 -3.78 4.44 30.52
CA GLY A 90 -5.23 4.46 30.47
C GLY A 90 -5.85 3.06 30.41
N VAL A 91 -5.31 2.17 29.56
CA VAL A 91 -5.78 0.78 29.45
C VAL A 91 -5.45 -0.03 30.69
N THR A 92 -4.28 0.17 31.32
CA THR A 92 -3.93 -0.49 32.59
C THR A 92 -4.90 -0.12 33.70
N ILE A 93 -5.24 1.17 33.86
CA ILE A 93 -6.19 1.62 34.87
C ILE A 93 -7.57 1.00 34.62
N LEU A 94 -8.07 1.07 33.38
CA LEU A 94 -9.38 0.51 33.03
C LEU A 94 -9.42 -1.01 33.27
N GLY A 95 -8.39 -1.73 32.83
CA GLY A 95 -8.26 -3.17 33.06
C GLY A 95 -8.20 -3.53 34.54
N PHE A 96 -7.51 -2.73 35.36
CA PHE A 96 -7.44 -2.93 36.80
C PHE A 96 -8.79 -2.73 37.49
N ILE A 97 -9.58 -1.72 37.07
CA ILE A 97 -10.93 -1.48 37.61
C ILE A 97 -11.84 -2.67 37.29
N ILE A 98 -11.86 -3.13 36.04
CA ILE A 98 -12.67 -4.28 35.62
C ILE A 98 -12.24 -5.53 36.41
N PHE A 99 -10.94 -5.78 36.50
CA PHE A 99 -10.39 -6.89 37.29
C PHE A 99 -10.82 -6.87 38.76
N LEU A 100 -10.86 -5.70 39.39
CA LEU A 100 -11.27 -5.56 40.77
C LEU A 100 -12.76 -5.88 40.94
N ILE A 101 -13.60 -5.36 40.05
CA ILE A 101 -15.04 -5.63 40.04
C ILE A 101 -15.30 -7.13 39.83
N ASP A 102 -14.64 -7.75 38.85
CA ASP A 102 -14.79 -9.18 38.57
C ASP A 102 -14.35 -10.03 39.76
N SER A 103 -13.26 -9.66 40.43
CA SER A 103 -12.76 -10.36 41.63
C SER A 103 -13.77 -10.30 42.78
N VAL A 104 -14.36 -9.13 43.03
CA VAL A 104 -15.37 -8.93 44.07
C VAL A 104 -16.67 -9.67 43.73
N LEU A 105 -17.13 -9.59 42.49
CA LEU A 105 -18.32 -10.32 42.03
C LEU A 105 -18.13 -11.83 42.16
N LYS A 106 -16.97 -12.37 41.76
CA LYS A 106 -16.64 -13.79 41.92
C LYS A 106 -16.67 -14.22 43.38
N TRP A 107 -16.02 -13.45 44.27
CA TRP A 107 -16.02 -13.74 45.70
C TRP A 107 -17.45 -13.76 46.28
N ALA A 108 -18.27 -12.76 45.94
CA ALA A 108 -19.65 -12.66 46.40
C ALA A 108 -20.50 -13.86 45.93
N VAL A 109 -20.39 -14.24 44.65
CA VAL A 109 -21.13 -15.38 44.09
C VAL A 109 -20.68 -16.70 44.75
N THR A 110 -19.38 -16.93 44.91
CA THR A 110 -18.86 -18.14 45.58
C THR A 110 -19.21 -18.20 47.06
N SER A 111 -19.43 -17.06 47.73
CA SER A 111 -19.86 -17.04 49.13
C SER A 111 -21.36 -17.33 49.33
N LEU A 112 -22.18 -17.14 48.28
CA LEU A 112 -23.63 -17.30 48.32
C LEU A 112 -24.10 -18.69 47.88
N ILE A 113 -23.32 -19.34 47.01
CA ILE A 113 -23.49 -20.74 46.58
C ILE A 113 -22.83 -21.65 47.60
#